data_AF-A0A1H9PQL4-F1
#
_entry.id   AF-A0A1H9PQL4-F1
#
_cell.length_a   1.000
_cell.length_b   1.000
_cell.length_c   1.000
_cell.angle_alpha   90.00
_cell.angle_beta   90.00
_cell.angle_gamma   90.00
#
_symmetry.space_group_name_H-M   'P 1'
#
loop_
_entity.id
_entity.type
_entity.pdbx_description
1 polymer ?
#
loop_
_entity_poly.entity_id
_entity_poly.type
_entity_poly.pdbx_seq_one_letter_code
_entity_poly.pdbx_strand_id
1 'polypeptide(L)'
;MEKKTLHNKENLLLKNKQPIKSITYQNIYELKDQLEQLASWKDTLNLMKSFFDNQTMPLNKKKVIREFHAQSKVFNIFYEQFLISIDALENKVENLGKKEKIKL
;
A
#
# COMPACT_ATOMS: atom_id res chain seq x y z
N MET A 1 24.99 45.86 -25.33
CA MET A 1 25.56 45.21 -24.13
C MET A 1 24.50 44.31 -23.52
N GLU A 2 24.87 43.06 -23.31
CA GLU A 2 23.99 41.93 -22.99
C GLU A 2 23.26 42.10 -21.64
N LYS A 3 21.99 41.67 -21.64
CA LYS A 3 21.18 41.45 -20.45
C LYS A 3 21.71 40.22 -19.70
N LYS A 4 22.05 40.34 -18.41
CA LYS A 4 22.13 39.18 -17.51
C LYS A 4 21.10 39.33 -16.40
N THR A 5 19.92 38.78 -16.67
CA THR A 5 18.91 38.41 -15.70
C THR A 5 19.45 37.29 -14.81
N LEU A 6 19.76 37.58 -13.55
CA LEU A 6 20.04 36.57 -12.54
C LEU A 6 18.71 36.20 -11.87
N HIS A 7 18.00 35.22 -12.43
CA HIS A 7 16.78 34.70 -11.82
C HIS A 7 17.19 33.74 -10.69
N ASN A 8 17.19 34.24 -9.45
CA ASN A 8 17.44 33.42 -8.28
C ASN A 8 16.22 32.52 -8.04
N LYS A 9 16.25 31.30 -8.59
CA LYS A 9 15.26 30.24 -8.33
C LYS A 9 15.44 29.73 -6.90
N GLU A 10 14.76 30.36 -5.95
CA GLU A 10 14.74 29.89 -4.56
C GLU A 10 13.95 28.58 -4.48
N ASN A 11 14.67 27.45 -4.42
CA ASN A 11 14.07 26.16 -4.15
C ASN A 11 13.48 26.18 -2.72
N LEU A 12 12.21 25.85 -2.56
CA LEU A 12 11.60 25.70 -1.23
C LEU A 12 12.29 24.55 -0.49
N LEU A 13 12.93 24.88 0.63
CA LEU A 13 13.59 23.93 1.52
C LEU A 13 12.83 23.84 2.85
N LEU A 14 12.75 22.63 3.41
CA LEU A 14 12.32 22.41 4.80
C LEU A 14 13.37 22.99 5.77
N LYS A 15 13.01 23.17 7.07
CA LYS A 15 13.92 23.67 8.12
C LYS A 15 15.26 22.94 8.21
N ASN A 16 15.32 21.68 7.73
CA ASN A 16 16.51 20.83 7.66
C ASN A 16 17.23 20.90 6.29
N LYS A 17 16.96 21.93 5.47
CA LYS A 17 17.52 22.12 4.12
C LYS A 17 17.19 20.99 3.13
N GLN A 18 16.18 20.16 3.42
CA GLN A 18 15.73 19.15 2.48
C GLN A 18 14.75 19.77 1.47
N PRO A 19 14.95 19.51 0.17
CA PRO A 19 14.06 20.04 -0.86
C PRO A 19 12.69 19.38 -0.84
N ILE A 20 11.65 20.19 -1.04
CA ILE A 20 10.26 19.74 -1.06
C ILE A 20 9.97 19.00 -2.36
N LYS A 21 9.52 17.75 -2.27
CA LYS A 21 9.08 16.96 -3.43
C LYS A 21 7.71 17.43 -3.89
N SER A 22 7.51 17.50 -5.21
CA SER A 22 6.21 17.71 -5.82
C SER A 22 5.36 16.44 -5.65
N ILE A 23 4.54 16.38 -4.59
CA ILE A 23 3.51 15.35 -4.42
C ILE A 23 2.16 15.98 -4.80
N THR A 24 1.59 15.54 -5.91
CA THR A 24 0.23 15.94 -6.32
C THR A 24 -0.83 15.30 -5.42
N TYR A 25 -1.96 15.99 -5.22
CA TYR A 25 -3.14 15.45 -4.53
C TYR A 25 -3.59 14.10 -5.09
N GLN A 26 -3.46 13.92 -6.41
CA GLN A 26 -3.74 12.65 -7.07
C GLN A 26 -2.93 11.49 -6.48
N ASN A 27 -1.62 11.67 -6.21
CA ASN A 27 -0.84 10.59 -5.61
C ASN A 27 -1.31 10.25 -4.19
N ILE A 28 -1.76 11.25 -3.43
CA ILE A 28 -2.29 11.05 -2.07
C ILE A 28 -3.60 10.26 -2.14
N TYR A 29 -4.49 10.62 -3.06
CA TYR A 29 -5.74 9.90 -3.28
C TYR A 29 -5.50 8.46 -3.69
N GLU A 30 -4.59 8.22 -4.62
CA GLU A 30 -4.31 6.85 -5.06
C GLU A 30 -3.64 6.01 -3.96
N LEU A 31 -2.78 6.59 -3.12
CA LEU A 31 -2.24 5.89 -1.94
C LEU A 31 -3.34 5.55 -0.93
N LYS A 32 -4.31 6.46 -0.76
CA LYS A 32 -5.47 6.24 0.12
C LYS A 32 -6.36 5.12 -0.40
N ASP A 33 -6.63 5.08 -1.70
CA ASP A 33 -7.41 4.02 -2.35
C ASP A 33 -6.72 2.65 -2.17
N GLN A 34 -5.42 2.56 -2.42
CA GLN A 34 -4.64 1.33 -2.19
C GLN A 34 -4.68 0.88 -0.72
N LEU A 35 -4.63 1.83 0.22
CA LEU A 35 -4.75 1.53 1.64
C LEU A 35 -6.15 1.04 2.02
N GLU A 36 -7.21 1.63 1.45
CA GLU A 36 -8.60 1.19 1.65
C GLU A 36 -8.83 -0.21 1.09
N GLN A 37 -8.28 -0.54 -0.08
CA GLN A 37 -8.34 -1.88 -0.66
C GLN A 37 -7.68 -2.91 0.27
N LEU A 38 -6.49 -2.62 0.81
CA LEU A 38 -5.85 -3.50 1.79
C LEU A 38 -6.67 -3.63 3.09
N ALA A 39 -7.25 -2.52 3.57
CA ALA A 39 -8.10 -2.53 4.76
C ALA A 39 -9.38 -3.34 4.58
N SER A 40 -9.93 -3.42 3.37
CA SER A 40 -11.14 -4.20 3.08
C SER A 40 -10.99 -5.70 3.36
N TRP A 41 -9.77 -6.23 3.31
CA TRP A 41 -9.47 -7.63 3.61
C TRP A 41 -9.47 -7.96 5.10
N LYS A 42 -9.49 -6.95 5.99
CA LYS A 42 -9.35 -7.13 7.44
C LYS A 42 -10.40 -8.09 8.03
N ASP A 43 -11.66 -7.93 7.64
CA ASP A 43 -12.75 -8.75 8.18
C ASP A 43 -12.68 -10.19 7.67
N THR A 44 -12.36 -10.38 6.40
CA THR A 44 -12.14 -11.70 5.79
C THR A 44 -10.97 -12.44 6.47
N LEU A 45 -9.86 -11.75 6.73
CA LEU A 45 -8.71 -12.33 7.42
C LEU A 45 -9.00 -12.62 8.89
N ASN A 46 -9.78 -11.78 9.57
CA ASN A 46 -10.22 -12.05 10.93
C ASN A 46 -11.11 -13.31 11.01
N LEU A 47 -12.01 -13.50 10.04
CA LEU A 47 -12.82 -14.71 9.94
C LEU A 47 -11.93 -15.95 9.75
N MET A 48 -10.97 -15.87 8.82
CA MET A 48 -10.00 -16.94 8.58
C MET A 48 -9.21 -17.27 9.85
N LYS A 49 -8.69 -16.25 10.54
CA LYS A 49 -7.97 -16.41 11.82
C LYS A 49 -8.84 -17.10 12.88
N SER A 50 -10.09 -16.68 13.02
CA SER A 50 -11.02 -17.28 13.98
C SER A 50 -11.31 -18.76 13.70
N PHE A 51 -11.28 -19.20 12.44
CA PHE A 51 -11.42 -20.61 12.09
C PHE A 51 -10.23 -21.44 12.58
N PHE A 52 -9.01 -20.95 12.40
CA PHE A 52 -7.80 -21.66 12.84
C PHE A 52 -7.61 -21.61 14.36
N ASP A 53 -8.03 -20.53 15.01
CA ASP A 53 -7.96 -20.37 16.47
C ASP A 53 -8.97 -21.28 17.20
N ASN A 54 -10.13 -21.58 16.59
CA ASN A 54 -11.18 -22.39 17.18
C ASN A 54 -10.98 -23.90 16.91
N GLN A 55 -10.03 -24.52 17.61
CA GLN A 55 -9.91 -25.98 17.66
C GLN A 55 -10.91 -26.59 18.65
N THR A 56 -12.20 -26.62 18.31
CA THR A 56 -13.20 -27.29 19.16
C THR A 56 -13.11 -28.81 19.02
N MET A 57 -12.90 -29.51 20.13
CA MET A 57 -13.01 -30.97 20.23
C MET A 57 -14.45 -31.32 20.65
N PRO A 58 -15.12 -32.31 20.05
CA PRO A 58 -14.63 -33.29 19.08
C PRO A 58 -14.62 -32.79 17.62
N LEU A 59 -13.51 -33.05 16.92
CA LEU A 59 -13.30 -32.65 15.53
C LEU A 59 -14.17 -33.50 14.58
N ASN A 60 -15.18 -32.88 13.97
CA ASN A 60 -15.84 -33.47 12.81
C ASN A 60 -14.90 -33.36 11.59
N LYS A 61 -14.11 -34.41 11.34
CA LYS A 61 -13.07 -34.44 10.29
C LYS A 61 -13.58 -34.01 8.91
N LYS A 62 -14.79 -34.41 8.50
CA LYS A 62 -15.37 -34.02 7.20
C LYS A 62 -15.65 -32.52 7.13
N LYS A 63 -16.19 -31.95 8.21
CA LYS A 63 -16.46 -30.51 8.32
C LYS A 63 -15.17 -29.70 8.27
N VAL A 64 -14.17 -30.11 9.06
CA VAL A 64 -12.85 -29.47 9.11
C VAL A 64 -12.17 -29.47 7.74
N ILE A 65 -12.16 -30.60 7.02
CA ILE A 65 -11.55 -30.68 5.68
C ILE A 65 -12.24 -29.74 4.69
N ARG A 66 -13.58 -29.67 4.72
CA ARG A 66 -14.35 -28.80 3.81
C ARG A 66 -14.10 -27.32 4.12
N GLU A 67 -14.13 -26.94 5.39
CA GLU A 67 -13.89 -25.57 5.83
C GLU A 67 -12.44 -25.16 5.58
N PHE A 68 -11.47 -26.04 5.86
CA PHE A 68 -10.06 -25.83 5.53
C PHE A 68 -9.85 -25.55 4.05
N HIS A 69 -10.46 -26.35 3.16
CA HIS A 69 -10.34 -26.13 1.72
C HIS A 69 -10.94 -24.77 1.28
N ALA A 70 -12.05 -24.35 1.88
CA ALA A 70 -12.63 -23.02 1.63
C ALA A 70 -11.69 -21.89 2.11
N GLN A 71 -11.17 -22.00 3.33
CA GLN A 71 -10.24 -21.02 3.90
C GLN A 71 -8.92 -20.96 3.13
N SER A 72 -8.40 -22.10 2.67
CA SER A 72 -7.19 -22.18 1.84
C SER A 72 -7.37 -21.47 0.50
N LYS A 73 -8.55 -21.59 -0.13
CA LYS A 73 -8.86 -20.83 -1.35
C LYS A 73 -8.90 -19.33 -1.10
N VAL A 74 -9.57 -18.89 -0.03
CA VAL A 74 -9.63 -17.47 0.35
C VAL A 74 -8.23 -16.93 0.62
N PHE A 75 -7.40 -17.69 1.33
CA PHE A 75 -6.01 -17.35 1.59
C PHE A 75 -5.20 -17.17 0.31
N ASN A 76 -5.27 -18.12 -0.62
CA ASN A 76 -4.51 -18.05 -1.86
C ASN A 76 -4.88 -16.80 -2.67
N ILE A 77 -6.18 -16.51 -2.79
CA ILE A 77 -6.66 -15.30 -3.48
C ILE A 77 -6.14 -14.04 -2.78
N PHE A 78 -6.26 -13.96 -1.46
CA PHE A 78 -5.73 -12.84 -0.68
C PHE A 78 -4.22 -12.69 -0.89
N TYR A 79 -3.47 -13.79 -0.81
CA TYR A 79 -2.02 -13.78 -0.89
C TYR A 79 -1.53 -13.31 -2.26
N GLU A 80 -2.13 -13.79 -3.35
CA GLU A 80 -1.83 -13.32 -4.70
C GLU A 80 -2.13 -11.83 -4.86
N GLN A 81 -3.29 -11.37 -4.38
CA GLN A 81 -3.66 -9.95 -4.44
C GLN A 81 -2.74 -9.07 -3.57
N PHE A 82 -2.35 -9.57 -2.40
CA PHE A 82 -1.42 -8.89 -1.51
C PHE A 82 -0.04 -8.71 -2.16
N LEU A 83 0.49 -9.76 -2.80
CA LEU A 83 1.77 -9.68 -3.52
C LEU A 83 1.75 -8.66 -4.66
N ILE A 84 0.67 -8.61 -5.43
CA ILE A 84 0.51 -7.61 -6.50
C ILE A 84 0.41 -6.19 -5.89
N SER A 85 -0.35 -6.04 -4.82
CA SER A 85 -0.60 -4.75 -4.18
C SER A 85 0.67 -4.19 -3.53
N ILE A 86 1.48 -5.04 -2.88
CA ILE A 86 2.70 -4.60 -2.21
C ILE A 86 3.75 -4.18 -3.24
N ASP A 87 3.94 -4.95 -4.32
CA ASP A 87 4.85 -4.58 -5.41
C ASP A 87 4.43 -3.27 -6.07
N ALA A 88 3.13 -3.09 -6.36
CA ALA A 88 2.60 -1.85 -6.90
C ALA A 88 2.84 -0.66 -5.95
N LEU A 89 2.68 -0.86 -4.63
CA LEU A 89 2.90 0.17 -3.63
C LEU A 89 4.39 0.53 -3.51
N GLU A 90 5.28 -0.45 -3.48
CA GLU A 90 6.72 -0.25 -3.45
C GLU A 90 7.20 0.54 -4.68
N ASN A 91 6.79 0.12 -5.88
CA ASN A 91 7.07 0.83 -7.12
C ASN A 91 6.57 2.28 -7.07
N LYS A 92 5.38 2.51 -6.51
CA LYS A 92 4.80 3.85 -6.38
C LYS A 92 5.56 4.72 -5.39
N VAL A 93 5.96 4.16 -4.24
CA VAL A 93 6.80 4.84 -3.25
C VAL A 93 8.15 5.19 -3.86
N GLU A 94 8.77 4.28 -4.62
CA GLU A 94 10.04 4.53 -5.29
C GLU A 94 9.91 5.65 -6.33
N ASN A 95 8.83 5.64 -7.11
CA ASN A 95 8.55 6.68 -8.12
C ASN A 95 8.27 8.05 -7.50
N LEU A 96 7.51 8.12 -6.41
CA LEU A 96 7.38 9.35 -5.60
C LEU A 96 8.72 9.76 -4.99
N GLY A 97 9.57 8.76 -4.68
CA GLY A 97 10.97 8.91 -4.33
C GLY A 97 11.78 9.69 -5.37
N LYS A 98 11.57 9.37 -6.65
CA LYS A 98 12.29 9.91 -7.81
C LYS A 98 11.69 11.21 -8.37
N LYS A 99 10.46 11.58 -7.99
CA LYS A 99 9.78 12.78 -8.51
C LYS A 99 10.60 14.06 -8.31
N GLU A 100 10.52 14.93 -9.31
CA GLU A 100 11.20 16.21 -9.31
C GLU A 100 10.80 17.06 -8.10
N LYS A 101 11.80 17.78 -7.60
CA LYS A 101 11.64 18.74 -6.52
C LYS A 101 10.90 19.96 -7.05
N ILE A 102 10.10 20.61 -6.22
CA ILE A 102 9.45 21.87 -6.59
C ILE A 102 10.55 22.89 -6.91
N LYS A 103 10.62 23.32 -8.18
CA LYS A 103 11.47 24.40 -8.66
C LYS A 103 10.57 25.58 -9.03
N LEU A 104 10.67 26.69 -8.31
CA LEU A 104 10.13 27.99 -8.76
C LEU A 104 11.04 28.54 -9.84
#